data_AF-A0A0R1V2Y6-F1
#
_entry.id   AF-A0A0R1V2Y6-F1
#
_cell.length_a   1.000
_cell.length_b   1.000
_cell.length_c   1.000
_cell.angle_alpha   90.00
_cell.angle_beta   90.00
_cell.angle_gamma   90.00
#
_symmetry.space_group_name_H-M   'P 1'
#
loop_
_entity.id
_entity.type
_entity.pdbx_description
1 polymer ?
#
loop_
_entity_poly.entity_id
_entity_poly.type
_entity_poly.pdbx_seq_one_letter_code
_entity_poly.pdbx_strand_id
1 'polypeptide(L)' 'MQQIVLPIKDSNVLNDVQDTLLNNFKAGRRNYTVFQVGKATLLRVSDVMRLKQTDIFNPDGSIKQNTFIHDRKNG' A
#
# COMPACT_ATOMS: atom_id res chain seq x y z
N MET A 1 6.63 13.69 -23.68
CA MET A 1 5.46 12.79 -23.71
C MET A 1 4.78 12.86 -22.36
N GLN A 2 3.50 13.21 -22.30
CA GLN A 2 2.72 13.06 -21.06
C GLN A 2 2.30 11.59 -20.95
N GLN A 3 2.73 10.91 -19.89
CA GLN A 3 2.34 9.53 -19.64
C GLN A 3 0.95 9.51 -19.02
N ILE A 4 -0.03 9.02 -19.77
CA ILE A 4 -1.39 8.84 -19.26
C ILE A 4 -1.41 7.57 -18.41
N VAL A 5 -1.62 7.73 -17.10
CA VAL A 5 -1.75 6.61 -16.17
C VAL A 5 -3.22 6.21 -16.08
N LEU A 6 -3.53 4.95 -16.40
CA LEU A 6 -4.88 4.40 -16.36
C LEU A 6 -5.07 3.45 -15.16
N PRO A 7 -6.30 3.30 -14.65
CA PRO A 7 -6.60 2.29 -13.64
C PRO A 7 -6.34 0.86 -14.13
N ILE A 8 -5.93 -0.01 -13.21
CA ILE A 8 -5.86 -1.46 -13.48
C ILE A 8 -7.30 -2.02 -13.48
N LYS A 9 -7.72 -2.55 -14.63
CA LYS A 9 -9.08 -3.11 -14.82
C LYS A 9 -9.10 -4.63 -15.03
N ASP A 10 -7.97 -5.18 -15.43
CA ASP A 10 -7.81 -6.61 -15.74
C ASP A 10 -7.19 -7.34 -14.54
N SER A 11 -7.79 -8.47 -14.16
CA SER A 11 -7.31 -9.31 -13.06
C SER A 11 -5.98 -10.00 -13.39
N ASN A 12 -5.72 -10.32 -14.66
CA ASN A 12 -4.44 -10.89 -15.08
C ASN A 12 -3.31 -9.86 -14.88
N VAL A 13 -3.52 -8.63 -15.35
CA VAL A 13 -2.59 -7.52 -15.12
C VAL A 13 -2.38 -7.26 -13.63
N LEU A 14 -3.45 -7.32 -12.83
CA LEU A 14 -3.35 -7.19 -11.38
C LEU A 14 -2.51 -8.31 -10.73
N ASN A 15 -2.61 -9.54 -11.24
CA ASN A 15 -1.82 -10.68 -10.76
C ASN A 15 -0.34 -10.53 -11.17
N ASP A 16 -0.06 -10.14 -12.41
CA ASP A 16 1.29 -9.90 -12.90
C ASP A 16 2.00 -8.79 -12.11
N VAL A 17 1.28 -7.71 -11.78
CA VAL A 17 1.78 -6.64 -10.92
C VAL A 17 2.11 -7.18 -9.52
N GLN A 18 1.22 -7.97 -8.92
CA GLN A 18 1.47 -8.58 -7.62
C GLN A 18 2.70 -9.49 -7.62
N ASP A 19 2.84 -10.34 -8.64
CA ASP A 19 3.96 -11.26 -8.78
C ASP A 19 5.29 -10.50 -8.99
N THR A 20 5.29 -9.53 -9.91
CA THR A 20 6.47 -8.69 -10.18
C THR A 20 6.91 -7.95 -8.93
N LEU A 21 5.97 -7.36 -8.19
CA LEU A 21 6.29 -6.65 -6.95
C LEU A 21 6.89 -7.58 -5.91
N LEU A 22 6.42 -8.83 -5.81
CA LEU A 22 6.90 -9.79 -4.83
C LEU A 22 8.28 -10.37 -5.19
N ASN A 23 8.49 -10.72 -6.45
CA ASN A 23 9.59 -11.59 -6.88
C ASN A 23 10.72 -10.88 -7.64
N ASN A 24 10.46 -9.73 -8.27
CA ASN A 24 11.42 -9.13 -9.23
C ASN A 24 12.21 -7.94 -8.66
N PHE A 25 12.08 -7.64 -7.37
CA PHE A 25 12.79 -6.54 -6.71
C PHE A 25 13.51 -6.98 -5.44
N LYS A 26 14.67 -6.35 -5.15
CA LYS A 26 15.41 -6.55 -3.89
C LYS A 26 14.57 -6.27 -2.64
N ALA A 27 13.64 -5.31 -2.74
CA ALA A 27 12.68 -4.96 -1.69
C ALA A 27 11.26 -5.50 -2.00
N GLY A 28 11.16 -6.64 -2.70
CA GLY A 28 9.92 -7.11 -3.28
C GLY A 28 8.80 -7.32 -2.26
N ARG A 29 9.11 -8.00 -1.14
CA ARG A 29 8.15 -8.19 -0.04
C ARG A 29 7.60 -6.87 0.50
N ARG A 30 8.44 -5.83 0.65
CA ARG A 30 8.01 -4.50 1.11
C ARG A 30 7.06 -3.86 0.10
N ASN A 31 7.42 -3.87 -1.17
CA ASN A 31 6.64 -3.24 -2.24
C ASN A 31 5.29 -3.95 -2.43
N TYR A 32 5.31 -5.29 -2.41
CA TYR A 32 4.11 -6.10 -2.40
C TYR A 32 3.19 -5.76 -1.23
N THR A 33 3.72 -5.67 -0.01
CA THR A 33 2.92 -5.31 1.17
C THR A 33 2.31 -3.91 1.03
N VAL A 34 3.07 -2.91 0.58
CA VAL A 34 2.54 -1.55 0.35
C VAL A 34 1.39 -1.57 -0.66
N PHE A 35 1.54 -2.33 -1.76
CA PHE A 35 0.51 -2.46 -2.77
C PHE A 35 -0.75 -3.16 -2.25
N GLN A 36 -0.61 -4.28 -1.53
CA GLN A 36 -1.75 -5.02 -0.99
C GLN A 36 -2.50 -4.23 0.09
N VAL A 37 -1.78 -3.51 0.96
CA VAL A 37 -2.41 -2.62 1.95
C VAL A 37 -3.17 -1.50 1.25
N GLY A 38 -2.56 -0.82 0.27
CA GLY A 38 -3.22 0.23 -0.51
C GLY A 38 -4.48 -0.29 -1.24
N LYS A 39 -4.42 -1.49 -1.82
CA LYS A 39 -5.56 -2.14 -2.48
C LYS A 39 -6.71 -2.45 -1.51
N ALA A 40 -6.39 -2.98 -0.34
CA ALA A 40 -7.39 -3.38 0.66
C ALA A 40 -8.04 -2.19 1.38
N THR A 41 -7.32 -1.07 1.47
CA THR A 41 -7.74 0.10 2.27
C THR A 41 -8.08 1.33 1.42
N LEU A 42 -7.83 1.27 0.11
CA LEU A 42 -7.96 2.38 -0.85
C LEU A 42 -7.11 3.62 -0.48
N LEU A 43 -6.09 3.44 0.35
CA LEU A 43 -5.17 4.49 0.74
C LEU A 43 -4.18 4.83 -0.37
N ARG A 44 -3.76 6.11 -0.42
CA ARG A 44 -2.66 6.51 -1.31
C ARG A 44 -1.37 5.86 -0.85
N VAL A 45 -0.47 5.58 -1.80
CA VAL A 45 0.84 4.99 -1.52
C VAL A 45 1.61 5.81 -0.47
N SER A 46 1.53 7.13 -0.53
CA SER A 46 2.16 8.02 0.44
C SER A 46 1.67 7.81 1.88
N ASP A 47 0.39 7.51 2.05
CA ASP A 47 -0.22 7.35 3.38
C ASP A 47 0.20 6.02 3.98
N VAL A 48 0.17 4.94 3.19
CA VAL A 48 0.66 3.61 3.58
C VAL A 48 2.13 3.67 3.99
N MET A 49 2.95 4.40 3.23
CA MET A 49 4.38 4.55 3.48
C MET A 49 4.70 5.35 4.75
N ARG A 50 3.75 6.13 5.27
CA ARG A 50 3.89 6.93 6.49
C ARG A 50 3.38 6.20 7.74
N LEU A 51 2.72 5.04 7.58
CA LEU A 51 2.25 4.23 8.70
C LEU A 51 3.43 3.80 9.58
N LYS A 52 3.27 4.01 10.89
CA LYS A 52 4.20 3.56 11.92
C LYS A 52 3.63 2.35 12.63
N GLN A 53 4.52 1.56 13.23
CA GLN A 53 4.10 0.45 14.08
C GLN A 53 3.17 0.91 15.21
N THR A 54 3.45 2.09 15.80
CA THR A 54 2.62 2.70 16.84
C THR A 54 1.21 3.09 16.39
N ASP A 55 0.97 3.20 15.08
CA ASP A 55 -0.35 3.50 14.53
C ASP A 55 -1.25 2.25 14.48
N ILE A 56 -0.64 1.07 14.51
CA ILE A 56 -1.30 -0.24 14.36
C ILE A 56 -1.32 -1.02 15.67
N PHE A 57 -0.24 -0.94 16.46
CA PHE A 57 -0.08 -1.70 17.70
C PHE A 57 -0.27 -0.81 18.93
N ASN A 58 -0.85 -1.40 19.97
CA ASN A 58 -0.85 -0.87 21.33
C ASN A 58 0.52 -1.10 21.99
N PRO A 59 0.85 -0.38 23.09
CA PRO A 59 2.13 -0.55 23.79
C PRO A 59 2.40 -1.98 24.30
N ASP A 60 1.34 -2.75 24.57
CA ASP A 60 1.41 -4.15 25.00
C ASP A 60 1.63 -5.15 23.85
N GLY A 61 1.71 -4.67 22.60
CA GLY A 61 1.88 -5.48 21.40
C GLY A 61 0.58 -6.01 20.79
N SER A 62 -0.58 -5.72 21.39
CA SER A 62 -1.88 -6.06 20.79
C SER A 62 -2.20 -5.14 19.59
N ILE A 63 -3.05 -5.61 18.67
CA ILE A 63 -3.46 -4.83 17.49
C ILE A 63 -4.61 -3.90 17.88
N LYS A 64 -4.54 -2.63 17.46
CA LYS A 64 -5.62 -1.66 17.62
C LYS A 64 -6.84 -2.09 16.82
N GLN A 65 -8.01 -2.07 17.46
CA GLN A 65 -9.27 -2.39 16.79
C GLN A 65 -9.55 -1.43 15.62
N ASN A 66 -9.27 -0.13 15.82
CA ASN A 66 -9.46 0.92 14.84
C ASN A 66 -8.19 1.77 14.73
N THR A 67 -7.87 2.22 13.53
CA THR A 67 -6.82 3.22 13.28
C THR A 67 -7.36 4.32 12.38
N PHE A 68 -6.82 5.52 12.51
CA PHE A 68 -7.29 6.70 11.80
C PHE A 68 -6.12 7.39 11.12
N ILE A 69 -6.31 7.77 9.86
CA ILE A 69 -5.39 8.63 9.14
C ILE A 69 -6.04 9.99 8.90
N HIS A 70 -5.21 11.03 8.88
CA HIS A 70 -5.66 12.37 8.49
C HIS A 70 -5.13 12.64 7.10
N ASP A 71 -6.02 12.68 6.11
CA ASP A 71 -5.64 12.99 4.73
C ASP A 71 -5.05 14.40 4.67
N ARG A 72 -3.90 14.53 4.01
CA ARG A 72 -3.29 15.81 3.68
C ARG A 72 -3.13 15.86 2.17
N LYS A 73 -4.04 16.58 1.52
CA LYS A 73 -3.99 16.81 0.08
C LYS A 73 -2.79 17.70 -0.23
N ASN A 74 -1.77 17.12 -0.83
CA ASN A 74 -0.68 17.90 -1.43
C ASN A 74 -1.20 18.28 -2.82
N GLY A 75 -1.40 19.58 -3.05
CA GLY A 75 -1.93 20.12 -4.31
C GLY A 75 -1.10 19.75 -5.52
#